data_AF-V9F2G5-F1
#
_entry.id   AF-V9F2G5-F1
#
_cell.length_a   1.000
_cell.length_b   1.000
_cell.length_c   1.000
_cell.angle_alpha   90.00
_cell.angle_beta   90.00
_cell.angle_gamma   90.00
#
_symmetry.space_group_name_H-M   'P 1'
#
loop_
_entity.id
_entity.type
_entity.pdbx_description
1 polymer ?
#
loop_
_entity_poly.entity_id
_entity_poly.type
_entity_poly.pdbx_seq_one_letter_code
_entity_poly.pdbx_strand_id
1 'polypeptide(L)' 'MADDILLLKARELGERFNIDAKQLRLSNGWLQKFKKPNGIRSHTLCGEGGSVEDDTVRDARLQLQEEVARFDPEN' A
#
# COMPACT_ATOMS: atom_id res chain seq x y z
N MET A 1 -3.16 1.92 -4.93
CA MET A 1 -3.73 0.97 -3.93
C MET A 1 -4.46 1.69 -2.80
N ALA A 2 -3.81 2.46 -1.92
CA ALA A 2 -4.52 3.14 -0.82
C ALA A 2 -5.52 4.22 -1.30
N ASP A 3 -5.14 4.97 -2.34
CA ASP A 3 -5.94 6.04 -2.93
C ASP A 3 -7.22 5.51 -3.58
N ASP A 4 -7.12 4.36 -4.23
CA ASP A 4 -8.23 3.71 -4.94
C ASP A 4 -9.31 3.25 -3.95
N ILE A 5 -8.90 2.71 -2.80
CA ILE A 5 -9.82 2.30 -1.72
C ILE A 5 -10.56 3.51 -1.15
N LEU A 6 -9.85 4.62 -0.93
CA LEU A 6 -10.48 5.84 -0.40
C LEU A 6 -11.49 6.43 -1.39
N LEU A 7 -11.18 6.42 -2.69
CA LEU A 7 -12.10 6.86 -3.74
C LEU A 7 -13.31 5.93 -3.86
N LEU A 8 -13.09 4.61 -3.77
CA LEU A 8 -14.18 3.62 -3.77
C LEU A 8 -15.15 3.86 -2.62
N LYS A 9 -14.63 3.98 -1.39
CA LYS A 9 -15.47 4.23 -0.20
C LYS A 9 -16.18 5.57 -0.25
N ALA A 10 -15.52 6.60 -0.78
CA ALA A 10 -16.16 7.90 -0.97
C ALA A 10 -17.33 7.84 -1.96
N ARG A 11 -17.24 7.04 -3.03
CA ARG A 11 -18.35 6.81 -3.97
C ARG A 11 -19.50 6.06 -3.32
N GLU A 12 -19.22 4.95 -2.65
CA GLU A 12 -20.24 4.17 -1.93
C GLU A 12 -21.03 5.04 -0.94
N LEU A 13 -20.34 5.91 -0.19
CA LEU A 13 -20.99 6.84 0.73
C LEU A 13 -21.75 7.96 0.00
N GLY A 14 -21.22 8.47 -1.09
CA GLY A 14 -21.89 9.47 -1.92
C GLY A 14 -23.23 8.95 -2.44
N GLU A 15 -23.27 7.72 -2.95
CA GLU A 15 -24.49 7.05 -3.39
C GLU A 15 -25.46 6.83 -2.23
N ARG A 16 -24.96 6.30 -1.09
CA ARG A 16 -25.78 6.02 0.10
C ARG A 16 -26.44 7.28 0.67
N PHE A 17 -25.78 8.43 0.60
CA PHE A 17 -26.29 9.70 1.08
C PHE A 17 -26.91 10.58 -0.01
N ASN A 18 -27.05 10.06 -1.24
CA ASN A 18 -27.62 10.77 -2.39
C ASN A 18 -26.92 12.12 -2.67
N ILE A 19 -25.59 12.14 -2.57
CA ILE A 19 -24.76 13.31 -2.82
C ILE A 19 -24.41 13.36 -4.31
N ASP A 20 -24.81 14.45 -4.97
CA ASP A 20 -24.54 14.64 -6.40
C ASP A 20 -23.07 15.01 -6.68
N ALA A 21 -22.60 14.69 -7.88
CA ALA A 21 -21.24 15.02 -8.32
C ALA A 21 -20.95 16.54 -8.35
N LYS A 22 -21.97 17.39 -8.47
CA LYS A 22 -21.84 18.86 -8.34
C LYS A 22 -21.58 19.29 -6.90
N GLN A 23 -22.04 18.52 -5.92
CA GLN A 23 -21.82 18.78 -4.50
C GLN A 23 -20.47 18.21 -4.02
N LEU A 24 -20.10 17.02 -4.53
CA LEU A 24 -18.87 16.34 -4.15
C LEU A 24 -18.13 15.80 -5.38
N ARG A 25 -17.08 16.52 -5.78
CA ARG A 25 -16.19 16.07 -6.86
C ARG A 25 -14.97 15.33 -6.32
N LEU A 26 -15.00 14.00 -6.43
CA LEU A 26 -13.94 13.07 -5.99
C LEU A 26 -12.69 13.11 -6.91
N SER A 27 -12.08 14.29 -6.99
CA SER A 27 -10.84 14.56 -7.74
C SER A 27 -9.59 14.28 -6.90
N ASN A 28 -8.43 14.20 -7.54
CA ASN A 28 -7.14 14.09 -6.83
C ASN A 28 -6.93 15.23 -5.82
N GLY A 29 -7.34 16.45 -6.16
CA GLY A 29 -7.28 17.60 -5.23
C GLY A 29 -8.18 17.43 -4.01
N TRP A 30 -9.36 16.83 -4.18
CA TRP A 30 -10.25 16.49 -3.07
C TRP A 30 -9.61 15.42 -2.17
N LEU A 31 -9.05 14.36 -2.77
CA LEU A 31 -8.41 13.27 -2.03
C LEU A 31 -7.23 13.76 -1.18
N GLN A 32 -6.39 14.66 -1.72
CA GLN A 32 -5.30 15.26 -0.97
C GLN A 32 -5.80 16.14 0.19
N LYS A 33 -6.85 16.93 -0.03
CA LYS A 33 -7.51 17.73 1.01
C LYS A 33 -8.23 16.88 2.06
N PHE A 34 -8.67 15.68 1.71
CA PHE A 34 -9.23 14.71 2.65
C PHE A 34 -8.13 14.07 3.50
N LYS A 35 -7.04 13.60 2.88
CA LYS A 35 -5.95 12.91 3.57
C LYS A 35 -5.18 13.80 4.56
N LYS A 36 -4.83 15.02 4.15
CA LYS A 36 -3.98 15.94 4.93
C LYS A 36 -4.50 16.24 6.34
N PRO A 37 -5.76 16.70 6.55
CA PRO A 37 -6.29 16.96 7.88
C PRO A 37 -6.55 15.68 8.69
N ASN A 38 -6.82 14.55 8.04
CA ASN A 38 -7.07 13.27 8.72
C ASN A 38 -5.78 12.48 9.03
N GLY A 39 -4.60 13.06 8.78
CA GLY A 39 -3.32 12.39 9.05
C GLY A 39 -3.06 11.15 8.19
N ILE A 40 -3.82 10.93 7.11
CA ILE A 40 -3.67 9.76 6.26
C ILE A 40 -2.45 9.96 5.36
N ARG A 41 -1.36 9.26 5.66
CA ARG A 41 -0.11 9.31 4.90
C ARG A 41 0.28 7.90 4.49
N SER A 42 0.71 7.73 3.25
CA SER A 42 1.41 6.53 2.80
C SER A 42 2.91 6.81 2.87
N HIS A 43 3.62 5.99 3.63
CA HIS A 43 5.07 5.97 3.57
C HIS A 43 5.47 4.72 2.79
N THR A 44 6.21 4.90 1.70
CA THR A 44 6.94 3.78 1.13
C THR A 44 8.04 3.47 2.12
N LEU A 45 7.91 2.36 2.85
CA LEU A 45 9.02 1.81 3.62
C LEU A 45 10.01 1.26 2.62
N CYS A 46 10.98 2.07 2.22
CA CYS A 46 12.17 1.57 1.57
C CYS A 46 12.91 0.76 2.63
N GLY A 47 12.91 -0.57 2.51
CA GLY A 47 13.93 -1.37 3.19
C GLY A 47 15.31 -1.03 2.64
N GLU A 48 16.33 -1.77 3.06
CA GLU A 48 17.69 -1.67 2.47
C GLU A 48 17.76 -2.06 0.99
N GLY A 49 16.64 -2.44 0.36
CA GLY A 49 16.56 -2.81 -1.06
C GLY A 49 16.91 -1.67 -2.04
N GLY A 50 17.04 -0.42 -1.59
CA GLY A 50 17.62 0.65 -2.43
C GLY A 50 19.15 0.63 -2.49
N SER A 51 19.81 -0.12 -1.59
CA SER A 51 21.26 -0.20 -1.45
C SER A 51 21.84 -1.53 -1.89
N VAL A 52 21.00 -2.50 -2.23
CA VAL A 52 21.39 -3.87 -2.57
C VAL A 52 20.89 -4.20 -3.97
N GLU A 53 21.77 -4.70 -4.84
CA GLU A 53 21.42 -5.12 -6.19
C GLU A 53 20.41 -6.28 -6.17
N ASP A 54 19.44 -6.25 -7.08
CA ASP A 54 18.36 -7.26 -7.17
C ASP A 54 18.89 -8.70 -7.27
N ASP A 55 20.04 -8.90 -7.92
CA ASP A 55 20.73 -10.19 -8.01
C ASP A 55 21.21 -10.69 -6.64
N THR A 56 21.72 -9.79 -5.79
CA THR A 56 22.15 -10.14 -4.42
C THR A 56 20.97 -10.59 -3.57
N VAL A 57 19.81 -9.93 -3.71
CA VAL A 57 18.59 -10.33 -3.01
C VAL A 57 18.07 -11.68 -3.50
N ARG A 58 18.11 -11.94 -4.81
CA ARG A 58 17.72 -13.22 -5.39
C ARG A 58 18.59 -14.35 -4.86
N ASP A 59 19.91 -14.17 -4.89
CA ASP A 59 20.87 -15.21 -4.53
C ASP A 59 20.81 -15.50 -3.02
N ALA A 60 20.70 -14.47 -2.19
CA ALA A 60 20.47 -14.63 -0.75
C ALA A 60 19.16 -15.38 -0.45
N ARG A 61 18.09 -15.13 -1.22
CA ARG A 61 16.81 -15.84 -1.05
C ARG A 61 16.92 -17.33 -1.36
N LEU A 62 17.71 -17.70 -2.38
CA LEU A 62 17.97 -19.10 -2.72
C LEU A 62 18.75 -19.80 -1.60
N GLN A 63 19.81 -19.17 -1.10
CA GLN A 63 20.61 -19.70 0.02
C GLN A 63 19.74 -19.93 1.28
N LEU A 64 18.86 -18.98 1.58
CA LEU A 64 17.99 -19.07 2.76
C LEU A 64 16.99 -20.23 2.63
N GLN A 65 16.49 -20.51 1.43
CA GLN A 65 15.61 -21.66 1.18
C GLN A 65 16.34 -23.00 1.36
N GLU A 66 17.60 -23.10 0.95
CA GLU A 66 18.42 -24.30 1.17
C GLU A 66 18.69 -24.54 2.65
N GLU A 67 19.01 -23.49 3.40
CA GLU A 67 19.23 -23.59 4.86
C GLU A 67 17.95 -23.96 5.61
N VAL A 68 16.81 -23.38 5.24
CA VAL A 68 15.51 -23.76 5.82
C VAL A 68 15.16 -25.21 5.51
N ALA A 69 15.46 -25.71 4.31
CA ALA A 69 15.21 -27.10 3.95
C ALA A 69 16.06 -28.10 4.75
N ARG A 70 17.19 -27.66 5.32
CA ARG A 70 18.05 -28.46 6.20
C ARG A 70 17.64 -28.42 7.66
N PHE A 71 16.76 -27.48 8.02
CA PHE A 71 16.27 -27.33 9.38
C PHE A 71 15.05 -28.23 9.61
N ASP A 72 15.16 -29.18 10.53
CA ASP A 72 14.01 -29.93 11.04
C ASP A 72 13.42 -29.18 12.25
N PRO A 73 12.21 -28.61 12.14
CA PRO A 73 11.61 -27.84 13.22
C PRO A 73 11.14 -28.68 14.40
N GLU A 74 11.22 -30.02 14.32
CA GLU A 74 10.79 -30.93 15.39
C GLU A 74 11.95 -31.53 16.22
N ASN A 75 13.19 -31.09 15.99
CA ASN A 75 14.37 -31.48 16.78
C ASN A 75 14.82 -30.41 17.78
#